data_AF-X6F0W8-F1
#
_entry.id   AF-X6F0W8-F1
#
_cell.length_a   1.000
_cell.length_b   1.000
_cell.length_c   1.000
_cell.angle_alpha   90.00
_cell.angle_beta   90.00
_cell.angle_gamma   90.00
#
_symmetry.space_group_name_H-M   'P 1'
#
loop_
_entity.id
_entity.type
_entity.pdbx_description
1 polymer ?
#
loop_
_entity_poly.entity_id
_entity_poly.type
_entity_poly.pdbx_seq_one_letter_code
_entity_poly.pdbx_strand_id
1 'polypeptide(L)' 'MKGEDAEVRHVVETHDLSPAQARELVRRHGNDWRKIDEAAKSYKDSA' A
#
# COMPACT_ATOMS: atom_id res chain seq x y z
N MET A 1 9.09 11.82 -8.73
CA MET A 1 9.54 11.43 -7.38
C MET A 1 10.01 10.00 -7.48
N LYS A 2 11.26 9.67 -7.15
CA LYS A 2 11.76 8.27 -7.25
C LYS A 2 11.36 7.39 -6.04
N GLY A 3 10.88 7.99 -4.94
CA GLY A 3 10.49 7.27 -3.72
C GLY A 3 9.12 6.60 -3.82
N GLU A 4 8.12 7.33 -4.29
CA GLU A 4 6.71 6.87 -4.33
C GLU A 4 6.56 5.57 -5.12
N ASP A 5 7.26 5.43 -6.26
CA ASP A 5 7.20 4.20 -7.07
C ASP A 5 7.80 2.98 -6.34
N ALA A 6 8.84 3.16 -5.53
CA ALA A 6 9.44 2.08 -4.75
C ALA A 6 8.54 1.67 -3.58
N GLU A 7 7.91 2.64 -2.93
CA GLU A 7 6.98 2.42 -1.82
C GLU A 7 5.72 1.69 -2.31
N VAL A 8 5.16 2.11 -3.45
CA VAL A 8 4.01 1.44 -4.07
C VAL A 8 4.34 0.01 -4.44
N ARG A 9 5.50 -0.22 -5.07
CA ARG A 9 5.95 -1.57 -5.43
C ARG A 9 6.08 -2.47 -4.20
N HIS A 10 6.63 -1.95 -3.10
CA HIS A 10 6.74 -2.71 -1.87
C HIS A 10 5.38 -3.13 -1.30
N VAL A 11 4.38 -2.24 -1.34
CA VAL A 11 3.00 -2.54 -0.87
C VAL A 11 2.32 -3.57 -1.75
N VAL A 12 2.48 -3.49 -3.08
CA VAL A 12 1.98 -4.49 -4.03
C VAL A 12 2.55 -5.87 -3.70
N GLU A 13 3.87 -5.98 -3.57
CA GLU A 13 4.55 -7.25 -3.32
C GLU A 13 4.24 -7.82 -1.92
N THR A 14 4.11 -6.97 -0.90
CA THR A 14 3.87 -7.39 0.50
C THR A 14 2.42 -7.79 0.75
N HIS A 15 1.47 -7.03 0.20
CA HIS A 15 0.05 -7.21 0.49
C HIS A 15 -0.74 -7.81 -0.66
N ASP A 16 -0.10 -8.14 -1.79
CA ASP A 16 -0.77 -8.68 -2.99
C ASP A 16 -1.95 -7.79 -3.45
N LEU A 17 -1.71 -6.48 -3.46
CA LEU A 17 -2.69 -5.47 -3.87
C LEU A 17 -2.44 -5.01 -5.29
N SER A 18 -3.47 -4.47 -5.96
CA SER A 18 -3.25 -3.80 -7.23
C SER A 18 -2.39 -2.53 -7.04
N PRO A 19 -1.59 -2.14 -8.05
CA PRO A 19 -0.80 -0.91 -8.00
C PRO A 19 -1.61 0.35 -7.67
N ALA A 20 -2.89 0.39 -8.08
CA ALA A 20 -3.79 1.50 -7.77
C ALA A 20 -4.14 1.57 -6.27
N GLN A 21 -4.49 0.44 -5.65
CA GLN A 21 -4.76 0.35 -4.21
C GLN A 21 -3.49 0.68 -3.40
N ALA A 22 -2.35 0.11 -3.80
CA ALA A 22 -1.07 0.40 -3.16
C ALA A 22 -0.71 1.88 -3.24
N ARG A 23 -0.93 2.52 -4.40
CA ARG A 23 -0.71 3.96 -4.57
C ARG A 23 -1.63 4.81 -3.72
N GLU A 24 -2.89 4.40 -3.56
CA GLU A 24 -3.80 5.08 -2.65
C GLU A 24 -3.31 5.01 -1.20
N LEU A 25 -2.85 3.85 -0.75
CA LEU A 25 -2.32 3.66 0.60
C LEU A 25 -1.08 4.51 0.86
N VAL A 26 -0.09 4.47 -0.04
CA VAL A 26 1.13 5.29 0.07
C VAL A 26 0.80 6.78 0.02
N ARG A 27 -0.13 7.22 -0.84
CA ARG A 27 -0.57 8.62 -0.89
C ARG A 27 -1.29 9.06 0.38
N ARG A 28 -2.10 8.19 0.98
CA ARG A 28 -2.92 8.49 2.17
C ARG A 28 -2.12 8.48 3.46
N HIS A 29 -1.13 7.60 3.56
CA HIS A 29 -0.39 7.34 4.80
C HIS A 29 1.10 7.73 4.72
N GLY A 30 1.62 8.05 3.53
CA GLY A 30 3.03 8.35 3.32
C GLY A 30 3.89 7.15 3.72
N ASN A 31 4.83 7.39 4.64
CA ASN A 31 5.78 6.38 5.11
C ASN A 31 5.34 5.76 6.45
N ASP A 32 4.08 5.96 6.87
CA ASP A 32 3.50 5.30 8.04
C ASP A 32 3.12 3.85 7.69
N TRP A 33 4.14 2.99 7.62
CA TRP A 33 4.02 1.58 7.24
C TRP A 33 3.05 0.81 8.11
N ARG A 34 2.93 1.17 9.39
CA ARG A 34 1.99 0.52 10.30
C ARG A 34 0.54 0.77 9.88
N LYS A 35 0.20 2.00 9.46
CA LYS A 35 -1.14 2.30 8.95
C LYS A 35 -1.40 1.67 7.58
N ILE A 36 -0.38 1.60 6.73
CA ILE A 36 -0.47 0.93 5.43
C ILE A 36 -0.78 -0.56 5.61
N ASP A 37 -0.07 -1.25 6.52
CA ASP A 37 -0.31 -2.67 6.82
C ASP A 37 -1.73 -2.91 7.36
N GLU A 38 -2.18 -2.12 8.33
CA GLU A 38 -3.53 -2.22 8.88
C GLU A 38 -4.61 -1.95 7.82
N ALA A 39 -4.45 -0.93 6.99
CA ALA A 39 -5.38 -0.63 5.91
C ALA A 39 -5.36 -1.69 4.81
N ALA A 40 -4.18 -2.24 4.47
CA ALA A 40 -4.02 -3.31 3.48
C ALA A 40 -4.76 -4.60 3.88
N LYS A 41 -4.77 -4.96 5.17
CA LYS A 41 -5.52 -6.13 5.69
C LYS A 41 -7.01 -6.04 5.39
N SER A 42 -7.61 -4.84 5.50
CA SER A 42 -9.05 -4.64 5.25
C SER A 42 -9.48 -4.92 3.79
N TYR A 43 -8.56 -4.84 2.84
CA TYR A 43 -8.86 -5.19 1.44
C TYR A 43 -8.95 -6.71 1.23
N LYS A 44 -8.23 -7.51 2.03
CA LYS A 44 -8.26 -8.97 1.95
C LYS A 44 -9.50 -9.58 2.59
N ASP A 45 -10.01 -8.96 3.67
CA ASP A 45 -11.22 -9.43 4.35
C ASP A 45 -12.50 -9.19 3.54
N SER A 46 -12.41 -8.43 2.43
CA SER A 46 -13.55 -8.11 1.56
C SER A 46 -13.59 -8.94 0.28
N ALA A 47 -12.70 -9.93 0.10
CA ALA A 47 -12.56 -10.75 -1.11
C ALA A 47 -12.86 -12.24 -0.86
#